data_AF-B3PF01-F1
#
_entry.id   AF-B3PF01-F1
#
_cell.length_a   1.000
_cell.length_b   1.000
_cell.length_c   1.000
_cell.angle_alpha   90.00
_cell.angle_beta   90.00
_cell.angle_gamma   90.00
#
_symmetry.space_group_name_H-M   'P 1'
#
loop_
_entity.id
_entity.type
_entity.pdbx_description
1 polymer ?
#
loop_
_entity_poly.entity_id
_entity_poly.type
_entity_poly.pdbx_seq_one_letter_code
_entity_poly.pdbx_strand_id
1 'polypeptide(L)'
;MTPEVVMDIFADAFWLTILMLTVIVGPGLIVGLVVSMFQAATQINEQTLSFLPRLLVTIATLMVAGPWLLTRFMDLFNRLYSAVPGLIG
;
A
#
# COMPACT_ATOMS: atom_id res chain seq x y z
N MET A 1 0.36 30.54 1.98
CA MET A 1 1.11 29.25 1.88
C MET A 1 2.61 29.49 1.87
N THR A 2 3.36 28.84 2.77
CA THR A 2 4.84 28.84 2.72
C THR A 2 5.35 27.53 2.12
N PRO A 3 6.58 27.49 1.57
CA PRO A 3 7.17 26.27 1.01
C PRO A 3 7.21 25.09 2.01
N GLU A 4 7.39 25.38 3.29
CA GLU A 4 7.42 24.39 4.37
C GLU A 4 6.08 23.65 4.48
N VAL A 5 4.97 24.39 4.44
CA VAL A 5 3.61 23.81 4.50
C VAL A 5 3.34 22.90 3.31
N VAL A 6 3.85 23.25 2.12
CA VAL A 6 3.71 22.39 0.93
C VAL A 6 4.50 21.09 1.14
N MET A 7 5.73 21.18 1.63
CA MET A 7 6.56 20.00 1.91
C MET A 7 5.91 19.06 2.92
N ASP A 8 5.30 19.59 3.98
CA ASP A 8 4.61 18.78 5.00
C ASP A 8 3.40 18.04 4.41
N ILE A 9 2.59 18.71 3.59
CA ILE A 9 1.44 18.09 2.89
C ILE A 9 1.90 16.94 2.00
N PHE A 10 2.98 17.15 1.24
CA PHE A 10 3.53 16.09 0.40
C PHE A 10 4.08 14.93 1.25
N ALA A 11 4.78 15.21 2.34
CA ALA A 11 5.31 14.19 3.23
C ALA A 11 4.20 13.29 3.78
N ASP A 12 3.09 13.86 4.23
CA ASP A 12 1.91 13.11 4.71
C ASP A 12 1.29 12.24 3.61
N ALA A 13 1.17 12.77 2.40
CA ALA A 13 0.64 12.04 1.25
C ALA A 13 1.55 10.87 0.83
N PHE A 14 2.86 11.10 0.79
CA PHE A 14 3.85 10.05 0.49
C PHE A 14 3.86 8.98 1.58
N TRP A 15 3.79 9.38 2.85
CA TRP A 15 3.74 8.44 3.96
C TRP A 15 2.52 7.52 3.85
N LEU A 16 1.33 8.08 3.61
CA LEU A 16 0.13 7.27 3.42
C LEU A 16 0.28 6.35 2.21
N THR A 17 0.82 6.84 1.10
CA THR A 17 1.03 6.04 -0.11
C THR A 17 1.94 4.85 0.15
N ILE A 18 3.09 5.06 0.81
CA ILE A 18 4.03 4.01 1.19
C ILE A 18 3.34 2.99 2.10
N LEU A 19 2.61 3.45 3.12
CA LEU A 19 1.87 2.59 4.03
C LEU A 19 0.86 1.71 3.28
N MET A 20 0.07 2.29 2.37
CA MET A 20 -0.89 1.52 1.57
C MET A 20 -0.19 0.48 0.69
N LEU A 21 0.90 0.85 0.02
CA LEU A 21 1.69 -0.07 -0.80
C LEU A 21 2.28 -1.21 0.04
N THR A 22 2.90 -0.90 1.17
CA THR A 22 3.49 -1.90 2.07
C THR A 22 2.44 -2.89 2.57
N VAL A 23 1.26 -2.40 2.97
CA VAL A 23 0.20 -3.26 3.49
C VAL A 23 -0.39 -4.14 2.38
N ILE A 24 -0.65 -3.60 1.20
CA ILE A 24 -1.30 -4.35 0.09
C ILE A 24 -0.31 -5.34 -0.55
N VAL A 25 0.92 -4.90 -0.81
CA VAL A 25 1.89 -5.64 -1.61
C VAL A 25 2.81 -6.50 -0.75
N GLY A 26 3.12 -6.08 0.49
CA GLY A 26 4.05 -6.75 1.39
C GLY A 26 3.75 -8.24 1.61
N PRO A 27 2.52 -8.62 2.02
CA PRO A 27 2.15 -10.03 2.18
C PRO A 27 2.32 -10.86 0.91
N GLY A 28 1.93 -10.29 -0.24
CA GLY A 28 2.10 -10.93 -1.55
C GLY A 28 3.58 -11.14 -1.92
N LEU A 29 4.46 -10.20 -1.58
CA LEU A 29 5.92 -10.35 -1.78
C LEU A 29 6.50 -11.47 -0.93
N ILE A 30 6.12 -11.55 0.34
CA ILE A 30 6.57 -12.62 1.25
C ILE A 30 6.18 -13.98 0.69
N VAL A 31 4.91 -14.14 0.28
CA VAL A 31 4.43 -15.40 -0.30
C VAL A 31 5.11 -15.69 -1.63
N GLY A 32 5.27 -14.68 -2.49
CA GLY A 32 6.00 -14.82 -3.75
C GLY A 32 7.44 -15.30 -3.55
N LEU A 33 8.12 -14.79 -2.52
CA LEU A 33 9.49 -15.19 -2.18
C LEU A 33 9.53 -16.65 -1.70
N VAL A 34 8.64 -17.04 -0.79
CA VAL A 34 8.55 -18.42 -0.30
C VAL A 34 8.27 -19.41 -1.45
N VAL A 35 7.33 -19.07 -2.33
CA VAL A 35 7.00 -19.91 -3.48
C VAL A 35 8.15 -19.99 -4.48
N SER A 36 8.87 -18.89 -4.73
CA SER A 36 10.04 -18.90 -5.62
C SER A 36 11.19 -19.76 -5.09
N MET A 37 11.39 -19.78 -3.77
CA MET A 37 12.36 -20.65 -3.11
C MET A 37 11.98 -22.12 -3.27
N PHE A 38 10.69 -22.45 -3.13
CA PHE A 38 10.19 -23.80 -3.37
C PHE A 38 10.39 -24.24 -4.82
N GLN A 39 10.04 -23.38 -5.78
CA GLN A 39 10.26 -23.62 -7.21
C GLN A 39 11.73 -23.90 -7.52
N ALA A 40 12.65 -23.11 -6.96
CA ALA A 40 14.08 -23.32 -7.13
C ALA A 40 14.56 -24.65 -6.52
N ALA A 41 14.06 -25.01 -5.33
CA ALA A 41 14.42 -26.25 -4.65
C ALA A 41 13.94 -27.51 -5.39
N THR A 42 12.76 -27.45 -6.02
CA THR A 42 12.17 -28.59 -6.74
C THR A 42 12.42 -28.55 -8.26
N GLN A 43 13.15 -27.56 -8.76
CA GLN A 43 13.38 -27.34 -10.20
C GLN A 43 12.08 -27.20 -11.02
N ILE A 44 10.99 -26.73 -10.39
CA ILE A 44 9.71 -26.47 -11.08
C ILE A 44 9.75 -25.05 -11.64
N ASN A 45 9.73 -24.90 -12.97
CA ASN A 45 9.73 -23.60 -13.66
C ASN A 45 8.35 -23.24 -14.23
N GLU A 46 7.32 -23.30 -13.40
CA GLU A 46 5.94 -22.98 -13.78
C GLU A 46 5.57 -21.57 -13.33
N GLN A 47 5.55 -20.63 -14.27
CA GLN A 47 5.34 -19.20 -13.98
C GLN A 47 4.02 -18.95 -13.22
N THR A 48 2.97 -19.70 -13.53
CA THR A 48 1.63 -19.59 -12.93
C THR A 48 1.62 -19.93 -11.43
N LEU A 49 2.49 -20.85 -11.00
CA LEU A 49 2.61 -21.30 -9.62
C LEU A 49 3.10 -20.16 -8.71
N SER A 50 3.91 -19.23 -9.24
CA SER A 50 4.36 -18.04 -8.48
C SER A 50 3.29 -16.95 -8.37
N PHE A 51 2.42 -16.87 -9.38
CA PHE A 51 1.46 -15.78 -9.54
C PHE A 51 0.19 -16.00 -8.71
N LEU A 52 -0.40 -17.19 -8.79
CA LEU A 52 -1.72 -17.45 -8.19
C LEU A 52 -1.71 -17.31 -6.64
N PRO A 53 -0.76 -17.88 -5.89
CA PRO A 53 -0.72 -17.72 -4.44
C PRO A 53 -0.55 -16.25 -4.01
N ARG A 54 0.31 -15.50 -4.74
CA ARG A 54 0.50 -14.06 -4.51
C ARG A 54 -0.80 -13.29 -4.70
N LEU A 55 -1.52 -13.55 -5.80
CA LEU A 55 -2.79 -12.90 -6.10
C LEU A 55 -3.83 -13.15 -5.01
N LEU A 56 -4.01 -14.41 -4.60
CA LEU A 56 -4.98 -14.77 -3.55
C LEU A 56 -4.67 -14.06 -2.23
N VAL A 57 -3.38 -13.96 -1.87
CA VAL A 57 -2.94 -13.28 -0.66
C VAL A 57 -3.14 -11.77 -0.74
N THR A 58 -2.86 -11.15 -1.89
CA THR A 58 -3.16 -9.72 -2.10
C THR A 58 -4.66 -9.45 -1.98
N ILE A 59 -5.51 -10.29 -2.58
CA ILE A 59 -6.97 -10.15 -2.49
C ILE A 59 -7.43 -10.31 -1.04
N ALA A 60 -6.97 -11.34 -0.33
CA ALA A 60 -7.31 -11.55 1.07
C ALA A 60 -6.86 -10.37 1.96
N THR A 61 -5.67 -9.82 1.68
CA THR A 61 -5.16 -8.63 2.37
C THR A 61 -6.06 -7.43 2.13
N LEU A 62 -6.49 -7.19 0.88
CA LEU A 62 -7.44 -6.11 0.57
C LEU A 62 -8.79 -6.31 1.24
N MET A 63 -9.30 -7.54 1.34
CA MET A 63 -10.56 -7.82 2.03
C MET A 63 -10.49 -7.49 3.52
N VAL A 64 -9.36 -7.79 4.18
CA VAL A 64 -9.18 -7.57 5.62
C VAL A 64 -8.77 -6.13 5.93
N ALA A 65 -7.76 -5.60 5.23
CA ALA A 65 -7.21 -4.28 5.49
C ALA A 65 -7.90 -3.14 4.74
N GLY A 66 -8.70 -3.46 3.71
CA GLY A 66 -9.35 -2.48 2.84
C GLY A 66 -10.18 -1.42 3.57
N PRO A 67 -11.09 -1.78 4.49
CA PRO A 67 -11.86 -0.80 5.25
C PRO A 67 -10.97 0.17 6.02
N TRP A 68 -9.91 -0.34 6.67
CA TRP A 68 -8.96 0.47 7.42
C TRP A 68 -8.14 1.40 6.52
N LEU A 69 -7.66 0.90 5.38
CA LEU A 69 -6.94 1.71 4.39
C LEU A 69 -7.81 2.86 3.85
N LEU A 70 -9.09 2.59 3.60
CA LEU A 70 -10.05 3.61 3.19
C LEU A 70 -10.26 4.66 4.28
N THR A 71 -10.38 4.27 5.56
CA THR A 71 -10.44 5.22 6.67
C THR A 71 -9.23 6.14 6.69
N ARG A 72 -8.01 5.59 6.56
CA ARG A 72 -6.78 6.40 6.53
C ARG A 72 -6.74 7.38 5.35
N PHE A 73 -7.23 6.96 4.20
CA PHE A 73 -7.34 7.82 3.03
C PHE A 73 -8.35 8.95 3.23
N MET A 74 -9.53 8.64 3.78
CA MET A 74 -10.54 9.64 4.12
C MET A 74 -10.04 10.61 5.20
N ASP A 75 -9.28 10.14 6.19
CA ASP A 75 -8.68 10.99 7.23
C ASP A 75 -7.74 12.03 6.62
N LEU A 76 -6.86 11.62 5.71
CA LEU A 76 -5.96 12.55 5.01
C LEU A 76 -6.78 13.56 4.18
N PHE A 77 -7.77 13.09 3.43
CA PHE A 77 -8.63 13.96 2.62
C PHE A 77 -9.35 15.00 3.47
N ASN A 78 -9.95 14.59 4.59
CA ASN A 78 -10.67 15.48 5.51
C ASN A 78 -9.74 16.52 6.14
N ARG A 79 -8.52 16.11 6.52
CA ARG A 79 -7.49 17.04 7.03
C ARG A 79 -7.14 18.09 5.98
N LEU A 80 -6.86 17.67 4.75
CA LEU A 80 -6.55 18.60 3.66
C LEU A 80 -7.71 19.54 3.41
N TYR A 81 -8.93 19.02 3.29
CA TYR A 81 -10.13 19.82 3.08
C TYR A 81 -10.32 20.88 4.18
N SER A 82 -10.14 20.50 5.44
CA SER A 82 -10.24 21.42 6.58
C SER A 82 -9.11 22.47 6.62
N ALA A 83 -7.94 22.16 6.06
CA ALA A 83 -6.80 23.05 6.01
C ALA A 83 -6.91 24.11 4.90
N VAL A 84 -7.64 23.83 3.81
CA VAL A 84 -7.77 24.73 2.64
C VAL A 84 -8.10 26.19 3.02
N PRO A 85 -9.09 26.51 3.87
CA PRO A 85 -9.42 27.90 4.21
C PRO A 85 -8.25 28.64 4.89
N GLY A 86 -7.47 27.94 5.71
CA GLY A 86 -6.29 28.51 6.39
C GLY A 86 -5.05 28.64 5.50
N LEU A 87 -5.07 28.02 4.32
CA LEU A 87 -3.96 28.09 3.35
C LEU A 87 -4.14 29.23 2.33
N ILE A 88 -5.38 29.67 2.13
CA ILE A 88 -5.75 30.73 1.17
C ILE A 88 -5.65 32.13 1.82
N GLY A 89 -5.68 32.21 3.16
CA GLY A 89 -5.34 33.41 3.95
C GLY A 89 -3.84 33.56 4.19
#